data_AF-A0A6P1CQ90-F1
#
_entry.id   AF-A0A6P1CQ90-F1
#
_cell.length_a   1.000
_cell.length_b   1.000
_cell.length_c   1.000
_cell.angle_alpha   90.00
_cell.angle_beta   90.00
_cell.angle_gamma   90.00
#
_symmetry.space_group_name_H-M   'P 1'
#
loop_
_entity.id
_entity.type
_entity.pdbx_description
1 polymer ?
#
loop_
_entity_poly.entity_id
_entity_poly.type
_entity_poly.pdbx_seq_one_letter_code
_entity_poly.pdbx_strand_id
1 'polypeptide(L)'
;MFAALLAFHRRIARLLGRTVRRRLTVQGVPITPEQRRIIARRLHSEIVARRQQSYQVAAEQIREFDRELPVAPIREYPVEAVEAALERAVQPPQPRRTQPERHRGRPRARVTVTPAEIDPQSRRQSRARVPAPTLENRTDPAVVEDIADRVSATLTRHVQAAARSAVIDTAEEAGEEIGWARVLTGTENCAFCAMLASRGPVYKSDKSATWVVGRRGGRTRGTRWVGEPFHDNCDCEAVLVRRGEDWPGRADFERFERLWIAASTVADGDDEPRLVFNRAFRRSKNSPELHEELAQLWESSTDGLSGEEARAAFARAVRANPPAVLVAAQRPRRTPSE
;
A
#
# COMPACT_ATOMS: atom_id res chain seq x y z
N MET A 1 -0.46 5.46 -21.79
CA MET A 1 -1.70 5.17 -21.03
C MET A 1 -1.53 5.39 -19.52
N PHE A 2 -0.60 4.71 -18.83
CA PHE A 2 -0.32 4.91 -17.38
C PHE A 2 -0.07 6.38 -16.99
N ALA A 3 0.66 7.13 -17.81
CA ALA A 3 0.91 8.56 -17.58
C ALA A 3 -0.38 9.40 -17.53
N ALA A 4 -1.42 9.03 -18.29
CA ALA A 4 -2.70 9.73 -18.33
C ALA A 4 -3.53 9.44 -17.07
N LEU A 5 -3.58 8.19 -16.61
CA LEU A 5 -4.24 7.79 -15.35
C LEU A 5 -3.57 8.44 -14.14
N LEU A 6 -2.23 8.45 -14.10
CA LEU A 6 -1.46 9.15 -13.08
C LEU A 6 -1.72 10.66 -13.08
N ALA A 7 -1.70 11.30 -14.25
CA ALA A 7 -2.00 12.74 -14.37
C ALA A 7 -3.44 13.05 -13.93
N PHE A 8 -4.39 12.17 -14.27
CA PHE A 8 -5.79 12.25 -13.88
C PHE A 8 -5.97 12.13 -12.36
N HIS A 9 -5.38 11.11 -11.72
CA HIS A 9 -5.44 10.97 -10.26
C HIS A 9 -4.72 12.12 -9.54
N ARG A 10 -3.59 12.61 -10.05
CA ARG A 10 -2.92 13.81 -9.52
C ARG A 10 -3.79 15.06 -9.63
N ARG A 11 -4.59 15.19 -10.70
CA ARG A 11 -5.56 16.29 -10.84
C ARG A 11 -6.70 16.14 -9.84
N ILE A 12 -7.25 14.94 -9.68
CA ILE A 12 -8.29 14.64 -8.68
C ILE A 12 -7.80 14.99 -7.27
N ALA A 13 -6.61 14.53 -6.90
CA ALA A 13 -6.02 14.78 -5.59
C ALA A 13 -5.93 16.28 -5.29
N ARG A 14 -5.44 17.07 -6.26
CA ARG A 14 -5.34 18.54 -6.13
C ARG A 14 -6.71 19.20 -5.97
N LEU A 15 -7.69 18.83 -6.79
CA LEU A 15 -9.04 19.41 -6.72
C LEU A 15 -9.76 19.03 -5.42
N LEU A 16 -9.64 17.77 -5.02
CA LEU A 16 -10.22 17.28 -3.78
C LEU A 16 -9.58 17.96 -2.56
N GLY A 17 -8.26 18.13 -2.57
CA GLY A 17 -7.53 18.89 -1.56
C GLY A 17 -8.07 20.30 -1.36
N ARG A 18 -8.31 21.03 -2.46
CA ARG A 18 -8.91 22.37 -2.42
C ARG A 18 -10.33 22.33 -1.84
N THR A 19 -11.16 21.38 -2.24
CA THR A 19 -12.54 21.25 -1.75
C THR A 19 -12.59 20.95 -0.25
N VAL A 20 -11.77 20.00 0.22
CA VAL A 20 -11.67 19.64 1.64
C VAL A 20 -11.18 20.83 2.44
N ARG A 21 -10.06 21.44 2.02
CA ARG A 21 -9.46 22.60 2.71
C ARG A 21 -10.45 23.75 2.83
N ARG A 22 -11.09 24.16 1.73
CA ARG A 22 -12.11 25.22 1.75
C ARG A 22 -13.21 24.95 2.78
N ARG A 23 -13.68 23.71 2.88
CA ARG A 23 -14.74 23.37 3.84
C ARG A 23 -14.26 23.39 5.28
N LEU A 24 -13.07 22.85 5.56
CA LEU A 24 -12.51 22.88 6.90
C LEU A 24 -12.14 24.31 7.33
N THR A 25 -11.74 25.18 6.41
CA THR A 25 -11.55 26.61 6.70
C THR A 25 -12.86 27.29 7.09
N VAL A 26 -13.97 26.99 6.42
CA VAL A 26 -15.28 27.62 6.69
C VAL A 26 -15.96 27.04 7.93
N GLN A 27 -15.85 25.75 8.19
CA GLN A 27 -16.62 25.03 9.23
C GLN A 27 -15.77 24.62 10.45
N GLY A 28 -14.46 24.84 10.39
CA GLY A 28 -13.49 24.27 11.31
C GLY A 28 -13.34 22.75 11.19
N VAL A 29 -12.28 22.22 11.77
CA VAL A 29 -12.01 20.78 11.86
C VAL A 29 -13.10 20.05 12.67
N PRO A 30 -13.74 18.97 12.18
CA PRO A 30 -14.89 18.35 12.86
C PRO A 30 -14.49 17.46 14.05
N ILE A 31 -14.45 18.06 15.25
CA ILE A 31 -14.14 17.37 16.52
C ILE A 31 -15.26 16.43 16.98
N THR A 32 -16.53 16.80 16.80
CA THR A 32 -17.68 16.00 17.28
C THR A 32 -18.24 15.09 16.19
N PRO A 33 -18.94 13.99 16.56
CA PRO A 33 -19.64 13.13 15.59
C PRO A 33 -20.61 13.92 14.70
N GLU A 34 -21.40 14.83 15.26
CA GLU A 34 -22.37 15.65 14.50
C GLU A 34 -21.68 16.49 13.42
N GLN A 35 -20.60 17.17 13.77
CA GLN A 35 -19.83 17.98 12.82
C GLN A 35 -19.25 17.11 11.70
N ARG A 36 -18.81 15.88 12.02
CA ARG A 36 -18.33 14.93 11.00
C ARG A 36 -19.45 14.56 10.03
N ARG A 37 -20.65 14.23 10.50
CA ARG A 37 -21.78 13.87 9.60
C ARG A 37 -22.18 15.01 8.68
N ILE A 38 -22.18 16.24 9.18
CA ILE A 38 -22.49 17.43 8.37
C ILE A 38 -21.46 17.61 7.25
N ILE A 39 -20.17 17.54 7.57
CA ILE A 39 -19.10 17.71 6.57
C ILE A 39 -19.07 16.50 5.62
N ALA A 40 -19.27 15.29 6.13
CA ALA A 40 -19.27 14.05 5.36
C ALA A 40 -20.37 14.02 4.31
N ARG A 41 -21.63 14.31 4.69
CA ARG A 41 -22.77 14.37 3.74
C ARG A 41 -22.50 15.31 2.59
N ARG A 42 -21.92 16.48 2.87
CA ARG A 42 -21.57 17.43 1.82
C ARG A 42 -20.45 16.90 0.92
N LEU A 43 -19.46 16.18 1.49
CA LEU A 43 -18.28 15.71 0.74
C LEU A 43 -18.64 14.45 -0.08
N HIS A 44 -19.60 13.67 0.39
CA HIS A 44 -19.98 12.39 -0.18
C HIS A 44 -20.30 12.47 -1.68
N SER A 45 -21.18 13.38 -2.10
CA SER A 45 -21.53 13.54 -3.53
C SER A 45 -20.32 13.86 -4.41
N GLU A 46 -19.42 14.72 -3.93
CA GLU A 46 -18.17 15.08 -4.60
C GLU A 46 -17.21 13.89 -4.74
N ILE A 47 -17.17 13.01 -3.72
CA ILE A 47 -16.38 11.77 -3.76
C ILE A 47 -17.01 10.75 -4.69
N VAL A 48 -18.33 10.56 -4.64
CA VAL A 48 -19.06 9.65 -5.53
C VAL A 48 -18.84 10.04 -6.99
N ALA A 49 -18.98 11.33 -7.33
CA ALA A 49 -18.73 11.81 -8.69
C ALA A 49 -17.30 11.52 -9.17
N ARG A 50 -16.29 11.75 -8.31
CA ARG A 50 -14.88 11.46 -8.65
C ARG A 50 -14.57 9.97 -8.73
N ARG A 51 -15.21 9.15 -7.88
CA ARG A 51 -15.15 7.69 -7.96
C ARG A 51 -15.72 7.20 -9.28
N GLN A 52 -16.83 7.77 -9.74
CA GLN A 52 -17.42 7.45 -11.05
C GLN A 52 -16.44 7.75 -12.18
N GLN A 53 -15.77 8.92 -12.17
CA GLN A 53 -14.77 9.24 -13.18
C GLN A 53 -13.57 8.29 -13.14
N SER A 54 -13.08 7.96 -11.93
CA SER A 54 -12.00 6.98 -11.73
C SER A 54 -12.38 5.59 -12.26
N TYR A 55 -13.61 5.16 -12.01
CA TYR A 55 -14.18 3.92 -12.54
C TYR A 55 -14.27 3.95 -14.07
N GLN A 56 -14.74 5.04 -14.67
CA GLN A 56 -14.86 5.17 -16.13
C GLN A 56 -13.52 4.98 -16.83
N VAL A 57 -12.45 5.58 -16.30
CA VAL A 57 -11.10 5.37 -16.86
C VAL A 57 -10.69 3.90 -16.79
N ALA A 58 -10.94 3.21 -15.67
CA ALA A 58 -10.67 1.77 -15.58
C ALA A 58 -11.53 0.95 -16.54
N ALA A 59 -12.82 1.29 -16.68
CA ALA A 59 -13.74 0.62 -17.60
C ALA A 59 -13.35 0.80 -19.07
N GLU A 60 -12.75 1.93 -19.43
CA GLU A 60 -12.17 2.15 -20.76
C GLU A 60 -10.92 1.28 -20.97
N GLN A 61 -10.03 1.22 -19.98
CA GLN A 61 -8.84 0.36 -20.03
C GLN A 61 -9.19 -1.12 -20.13
N ILE A 62 -10.22 -1.58 -19.41
CA ILE A 62 -10.70 -2.96 -19.48
C ILE A 62 -11.26 -3.25 -20.88
N ARG A 63 -12.04 -2.34 -21.47
CA ARG A 63 -12.56 -2.49 -22.83
C ARG A 63 -11.49 -2.43 -23.91
N GLU A 64 -10.38 -1.72 -23.66
CA GLU A 64 -9.19 -1.73 -24.52
C GLU A 64 -8.43 -3.06 -24.41
N PHE A 65 -8.31 -3.59 -23.19
CA PHE A 65 -7.70 -4.89 -22.94
C PHE A 65 -8.48 -6.04 -23.59
N ASP A 66 -9.80 -6.04 -23.44
CA ASP A 66 -10.69 -7.02 -24.05
C ASP A 66 -12.08 -6.38 -24.24
N ARG A 67 -12.52 -6.26 -25.50
CA ARG A 67 -13.78 -5.61 -25.85
C ARG A 67 -15.00 -6.43 -25.47
N GLU A 68 -14.86 -7.76 -25.37
CA GLU A 68 -15.94 -8.68 -25.05
C GLU A 68 -16.07 -8.91 -23.54
N LEU A 69 -15.06 -8.50 -22.77
CA LEU A 69 -15.03 -8.67 -21.34
C LEU A 69 -16.01 -7.72 -20.63
N PRO A 70 -17.04 -8.22 -19.92
CA PRO A 70 -17.96 -7.37 -19.18
C PRO A 70 -17.24 -6.70 -18.01
N VAL A 71 -17.31 -5.36 -17.96
CA VAL A 71 -16.74 -4.59 -16.85
C VAL A 71 -17.63 -4.76 -15.62
N ALA A 72 -17.04 -5.24 -14.52
CA ALA A 72 -17.76 -5.35 -13.25
C ALA A 72 -18.33 -3.99 -12.79
N PRO A 73 -19.52 -3.97 -12.17
CA PRO A 73 -20.18 -2.74 -11.76
C PRO A 73 -19.40 -2.00 -10.66
N ILE A 74 -19.51 -0.67 -10.64
CA ILE A 74 -18.90 0.13 -9.58
C ILE A 74 -19.53 -0.21 -8.21
N ARG A 75 -18.67 -0.49 -7.22
CA ARG A 75 -19.11 -0.70 -5.84
C ARG A 75 -19.66 0.59 -5.23
N GLU A 76 -20.80 0.46 -4.53
CA GLU A 76 -21.41 1.54 -3.75
C GLU A 76 -20.40 2.16 -2.76
N TYR A 77 -20.50 3.47 -2.58
CA TYR A 77 -19.63 4.22 -1.67
C TYR A 77 -20.45 4.83 -0.53
N PRO A 78 -20.37 4.29 0.70
CA PRO A 78 -21.16 4.77 1.83
C PRO A 78 -20.64 6.13 2.36
N VAL A 79 -21.53 6.95 2.93
CA VAL A 79 -21.16 8.24 3.56
C VAL A 79 -20.30 8.03 4.79
N GLU A 80 -20.50 6.92 5.48
CA GLU A 80 -19.77 6.46 6.65
C GLU A 80 -18.26 6.31 6.35
N ALA A 81 -17.88 6.01 5.10
CA ALA A 81 -16.49 5.97 4.70
C ALA A 81 -15.83 7.38 4.74
N VAL A 82 -16.60 8.44 4.47
CA VAL A 82 -16.14 9.82 4.61
C VAL A 82 -16.09 10.23 6.09
N GLU A 83 -17.09 9.83 6.89
CA GLU A 83 -17.08 10.07 8.34
C GLU A 83 -15.87 9.43 9.02
N ALA A 84 -15.57 8.17 8.69
CA ALA A 84 -14.40 7.46 9.19
C ALA A 84 -13.08 8.11 8.74
N ALA A 85 -13.04 8.68 7.53
CA ALA A 85 -11.88 9.44 7.05
C ALA A 85 -11.66 10.72 7.88
N LEU A 86 -12.74 11.46 8.17
CA LEU A 86 -12.68 12.66 9.01
C LEU A 86 -12.30 12.31 10.46
N GLU A 87 -12.91 11.27 11.03
CA GLU A 87 -12.61 10.81 12.39
C GLU A 87 -11.15 10.39 12.54
N ARG A 88 -10.63 9.59 11.62
CA ARG A 88 -9.23 9.15 11.66
C ARG A 88 -8.26 10.32 11.56
N ALA A 89 -8.60 11.36 10.80
CA ALA A 89 -7.73 12.53 10.65
C ALA A 89 -7.60 13.35 11.93
N VAL A 90 -8.70 13.48 12.70
CA VAL A 90 -8.71 14.25 13.95
C VAL A 90 -8.19 13.47 15.16
N GLN A 91 -8.20 12.14 15.11
CA GLN A 91 -7.56 11.33 16.14
C GLN A 91 -6.04 11.52 16.07
N PRO A 92 -5.35 11.66 17.23
CA PRO A 92 -3.90 11.63 17.23
C PRO A 92 -3.43 10.32 16.59
N PRO A 93 -2.32 10.33 15.81
CA PRO A 93 -1.79 9.12 15.22
C PRO A 93 -1.61 8.10 16.34
N GLN A 94 -2.30 6.95 16.23
CA GLN A 94 -2.28 5.97 17.30
C GLN A 94 -0.81 5.66 17.62
N PRO A 95 -0.41 5.71 18.92
CA PRO A 95 0.92 5.26 19.27
C PRO A 95 1.08 3.85 18.70
N ARG A 96 2.15 3.61 17.93
CA ARG A 96 2.51 2.25 17.53
C ARG A 96 2.50 1.45 18.82
N ARG A 97 1.53 0.55 19.01
CA ARG A 97 1.46 -0.31 20.20
C ARG A 97 2.86 -0.89 20.39
N THR A 98 3.58 -0.38 21.39
CA THR A 98 4.65 -1.16 21.99
C THR A 98 3.96 -2.43 22.42
N GLN A 99 4.44 -3.57 21.92
CA GLN A 99 3.97 -4.87 22.36
C GLN A 99 3.81 -4.83 23.89
N PRO A 100 2.70 -5.35 24.45
CA PRO A 100 2.49 -5.34 25.89
C PRO A 100 3.73 -5.90 26.56
N GLU A 101 4.16 -5.23 27.62
CA GLU A 101 5.36 -5.50 28.41
C GLU A 101 5.40 -6.95 28.87
N ARG A 102 5.90 -7.86 28.03
CA ARG A 102 6.21 -9.23 28.41
C ARG A 102 7.71 -9.48 28.61
N HIS A 103 8.54 -8.42 28.50
CA HIS A 103 9.96 -8.51 28.81
C HIS A 103 10.41 -7.29 29.63
N ARG A 104 10.24 -7.35 30.95
CA ARG A 104 11.10 -6.60 31.86
C ARG A 104 12.52 -7.16 31.69
N GLY A 105 13.48 -6.33 31.29
CA GLY A 105 14.90 -6.68 31.31
C GLY A 105 15.67 -6.63 29.99
N ARG A 106 15.40 -5.71 29.05
CA ARG A 106 16.32 -5.47 27.93
C ARG A 106 16.55 -3.98 27.67
N PRO A 107 17.79 -3.46 27.74
CA PRO A 107 18.10 -2.12 27.26
C PRO A 107 17.86 -2.07 25.75
N ARG A 108 16.96 -1.19 25.32
CA ARG A 108 16.73 -0.94 23.89
C ARG A 108 17.91 -0.15 23.35
N ALA A 109 18.63 -0.70 22.37
CA ALA A 109 19.51 0.10 21.54
C ALA A 109 18.68 1.22 20.90
N ARG A 110 18.93 2.48 21.30
CA ARG A 110 18.40 3.65 20.60
C ARG A 110 19.01 3.63 19.20
N VAL A 111 18.20 3.33 18.19
CA VAL A 111 18.57 3.68 16.82
C VAL A 111 18.40 5.20 16.72
N THR A 112 19.51 5.92 16.91
CA THR A 112 19.58 7.35 16.66
C THR A 112 19.65 7.53 15.15
N VAL A 113 18.48 7.68 14.50
CA VAL A 113 18.45 8.10 13.10
C VAL A 113 18.93 9.53 13.07
N THR A 114 20.08 9.77 12.46
CA THR A 114 20.57 11.15 12.33
C THR A 114 19.65 11.87 11.35
N PRO A 115 19.37 13.17 11.54
CA PRO A 115 18.55 13.92 10.59
C PRO A 115 19.03 13.66 9.16
N ALA A 116 20.35 13.65 8.93
CA ALA A 116 21.04 13.34 7.67
C ALA A 116 20.50 12.13 6.87
N GLU A 117 19.94 11.10 7.54
CA GLU A 117 19.45 9.85 6.94
C GLU A 117 17.97 9.88 6.53
N ILE A 118 17.24 10.90 6.96
CA ILE A 118 15.84 11.12 6.59
C ILE A 118 15.81 11.98 5.32
N ASP A 119 15.06 11.55 4.31
CA ASP A 119 14.87 12.33 3.07
C ASP A 119 14.37 13.76 3.39
N PRO A 120 14.80 14.79 2.64
CA PRO A 120 14.41 16.18 2.90
C PRO A 120 12.90 16.43 2.99
N GLN A 121 12.08 15.69 2.23
CA GLN A 121 10.62 15.78 2.26
C GLN A 121 10.06 15.21 3.57
N SER A 122 10.53 14.04 3.99
CA SER A 122 10.21 13.42 5.28
C SER A 122 10.70 14.26 6.47
N ARG A 123 11.84 14.95 6.34
CA ARG A 123 12.32 15.92 7.35
C ARG A 123 11.40 17.12 7.50
N ARG A 124 10.93 17.69 6.39
CA ARG A 124 10.01 18.85 6.42
C ARG A 124 8.68 18.48 7.09
N GLN A 125 8.14 17.29 6.80
CA GLN A 125 6.94 16.77 7.45
C GLN A 125 7.14 16.51 8.96
N SER A 126 8.36 16.13 9.38
CA SER A 126 8.66 15.84 10.79
C SER A 126 8.82 17.07 11.71
N ARG A 127 8.86 18.30 11.17
CA ARG A 127 9.31 19.49 11.92
C ARG A 127 8.21 20.44 12.41
N ALA A 128 6.97 20.30 12.00
CA ALA A 128 5.86 21.05 12.59
C ALA A 128 5.02 20.10 13.45
N ARG A 129 5.19 20.14 14.77
CA ARG A 129 4.30 19.43 15.69
C ARG A 129 3.00 20.22 15.77
N VAL A 130 2.13 20.05 14.77
CA VAL A 130 0.79 20.64 14.76
C VAL A 130 0.04 20.10 15.99
N PRO A 131 -0.52 20.96 16.86
CA PRO A 131 -1.24 20.51 18.03
C PRO A 131 -2.43 19.65 17.63
N ALA A 132 -2.81 18.70 18.50
CA ALA A 132 -4.01 17.90 18.26
C ALA A 132 -5.23 18.84 18.17
N PRO A 133 -6.18 18.56 17.26
CA PRO A 133 -7.35 19.41 17.10
C PRO A 133 -8.27 19.26 18.33
N THR A 134 -8.69 20.40 18.89
CA THR A 134 -9.61 20.55 20.02
C THR A 134 -10.76 21.49 19.62
N LEU A 135 -11.75 21.68 20.51
CA LEU A 135 -12.84 22.63 20.22
C LEU A 135 -12.32 24.07 20.12
N GLU A 136 -11.26 24.40 20.85
CA GLU A 136 -10.68 25.74 20.96
C GLU A 136 -9.80 26.09 19.75
N ASN A 137 -9.07 25.13 19.20
CA ASN A 137 -8.12 25.37 18.09
C ASN A 137 -8.60 24.85 16.72
N ARG A 138 -9.84 24.34 16.61
CA ARG A 138 -10.38 23.73 15.36
C ARG A 138 -10.40 24.66 14.14
N THR A 139 -10.30 25.97 14.33
CA THR A 139 -10.25 26.99 13.27
C THR A 139 -8.86 27.56 13.06
N ASP A 140 -7.86 27.12 13.84
CA ASP A 140 -6.47 27.51 13.64
C ASP A 140 -6.02 27.10 12.23
N PRO A 141 -5.46 28.03 11.42
CA PRO A 141 -5.02 27.73 10.05
C PRO A 141 -4.07 26.54 9.94
N ALA A 142 -3.13 26.37 10.88
CA ALA A 142 -2.17 25.26 10.85
C ALA A 142 -2.84 23.92 11.16
N VAL A 143 -3.80 23.91 12.10
CA VAL A 143 -4.61 22.72 12.43
C VAL A 143 -5.52 22.36 11.24
N VAL A 144 -6.17 23.36 10.64
CA VAL A 144 -7.02 23.16 9.46
C VAL A 144 -6.22 22.60 8.29
N GLU A 145 -5.01 23.12 8.03
CA GLU A 145 -4.16 22.67 6.93
C GLU A 145 -3.72 21.20 7.11
N ASP A 146 -3.19 20.84 8.28
CA ASP A 146 -2.76 19.46 8.56
C ASP A 146 -3.92 18.45 8.44
N ILE A 147 -5.07 18.78 9.01
CA ILE A 147 -6.24 17.89 8.96
C ILE A 147 -6.79 17.83 7.53
N ALA A 148 -6.84 18.94 6.81
CA ALA A 148 -7.26 18.95 5.41
C ALA A 148 -6.37 18.02 4.57
N ASP A 149 -5.06 18.05 4.76
CA ASP A 149 -4.11 17.23 4.00
C ASP A 149 -4.31 15.74 4.31
N ARG A 150 -4.47 15.36 5.59
CA ARG A 150 -4.75 13.96 6.00
C ARG A 150 -6.06 13.42 5.44
N VAL A 151 -7.13 14.22 5.51
CA VAL A 151 -8.45 13.87 4.95
C VAL A 151 -8.35 13.73 3.43
N SER A 152 -7.68 14.68 2.77
CA SER A 152 -7.55 14.70 1.31
C SER A 152 -6.75 13.50 0.79
N ALA A 153 -5.66 13.13 1.48
CA ALA A 153 -4.92 11.91 1.19
C ALA A 153 -5.82 10.67 1.29
N THR A 154 -6.63 10.59 2.35
CA THR A 154 -7.57 9.46 2.55
C THR A 154 -8.64 9.38 1.48
N LEU A 155 -9.31 10.49 1.18
CA LEU A 155 -10.39 10.51 0.21
C LEU A 155 -9.88 10.34 -1.23
N THR A 156 -8.66 10.78 -1.55
CA THR A 156 -8.00 10.48 -2.83
C THR A 156 -7.84 8.98 -3.02
N ARG A 157 -7.42 8.25 -1.96
CA ARG A 157 -7.32 6.78 -1.98
C ARG A 157 -8.67 6.12 -2.21
N HIS A 158 -9.75 6.66 -1.63
CA HIS A 158 -11.11 6.16 -1.85
C HIS A 158 -11.55 6.38 -3.31
N VAL A 159 -11.16 7.48 -3.94
CA VAL A 159 -11.42 7.69 -5.38
C VAL A 159 -10.68 6.69 -6.25
N GLN A 160 -9.39 6.47 -6.00
CA GLN A 160 -8.57 5.49 -6.74
C GLN A 160 -9.02 4.04 -6.50
N ALA A 161 -9.62 3.75 -5.34
CA ALA A 161 -10.13 2.43 -5.03
C ALA A 161 -11.24 1.98 -6.00
N ALA A 162 -12.01 2.91 -6.57
CA ALA A 162 -13.04 2.57 -7.56
C ALA A 162 -12.44 1.91 -8.82
N ALA A 163 -11.38 2.49 -9.38
CA ALA A 163 -10.66 1.94 -10.53
C ALA A 163 -10.05 0.56 -10.21
N ARG A 164 -9.37 0.44 -9.06
CA ARG A 164 -8.77 -0.83 -8.64
C ARG A 164 -9.83 -1.92 -8.44
N SER A 165 -10.95 -1.60 -7.81
CA SER A 165 -12.04 -2.56 -7.63
C SER A 165 -12.62 -3.01 -8.96
N ALA A 166 -12.79 -2.12 -9.94
CA ALA A 166 -13.29 -2.51 -11.26
C ALA A 166 -12.40 -3.58 -11.92
N VAL A 167 -11.07 -3.37 -11.93
CA VAL A 167 -10.11 -4.33 -12.49
C VAL A 167 -10.14 -5.67 -11.76
N ILE A 168 -10.18 -5.61 -10.43
CA ILE A 168 -10.14 -6.80 -9.57
C ILE A 168 -11.41 -7.63 -9.74
N ASP A 169 -12.57 -6.97 -9.66
CA ASP A 169 -13.88 -7.61 -9.74
C ASP A 169 -14.10 -8.18 -11.14
N THR A 170 -13.66 -7.44 -12.18
CA THR A 170 -13.70 -7.94 -13.56
C THR A 170 -12.85 -9.19 -13.73
N ALA A 171 -11.61 -9.21 -13.21
CA ALA A 171 -10.76 -10.39 -13.26
C ALA A 171 -11.37 -11.58 -12.50
N GLU A 172 -11.99 -11.33 -11.34
CA GLU A 172 -12.65 -12.38 -10.54
C GLU A 172 -13.86 -12.97 -11.28
N GLU A 173 -14.60 -12.17 -12.06
CA GLU A 173 -15.75 -12.60 -12.87
C GLU A 173 -15.35 -13.28 -14.18
N ALA A 174 -14.18 -12.93 -14.76
CA ALA A 174 -13.71 -13.39 -16.07
C ALA A 174 -13.26 -14.87 -16.13
N GLY A 175 -13.11 -15.53 -14.98
CA GLY A 175 -12.64 -16.91 -14.91
C GLY A 175 -11.11 -17.07 -15.00
N GLU A 176 -10.65 -18.30 -15.23
CA GLU A 176 -9.24 -18.68 -15.00
C GLU A 176 -8.20 -18.11 -15.98
N GLU A 177 -8.65 -17.60 -17.12
CA GLU A 177 -7.78 -17.08 -18.17
C GLU A 177 -7.32 -15.64 -17.91
N ILE A 178 -8.07 -14.90 -17.09
CA ILE A 178 -7.82 -13.49 -16.81
C ILE A 178 -7.63 -13.33 -15.30
N GLY A 179 -6.50 -12.76 -14.92
CA GLY A 179 -6.18 -12.37 -13.55
C GLY A 179 -5.94 -10.88 -13.45
N TRP A 180 -5.44 -10.46 -12.30
CA TRP A 180 -4.95 -9.10 -12.12
C TRP A 180 -3.64 -9.08 -11.36
N ALA A 181 -2.77 -8.15 -11.72
CA ALA A 181 -1.50 -7.90 -11.04
C ALA A 181 -1.45 -6.49 -10.47
N ARG A 182 -0.64 -6.29 -9.43
CA ARG A 182 -0.29 -4.95 -8.96
C ARG A 182 0.95 -4.45 -9.68
N VAL A 183 0.85 -3.23 -10.18
CA VAL A 183 1.96 -2.54 -10.85
C VAL A 183 2.32 -1.31 -10.04
N LEU A 184 3.61 -1.13 -9.79
CA LEU A 184 4.14 0.07 -9.17
C LEU A 184 4.21 1.18 -10.21
N THR A 185 3.71 2.37 -9.89
CA THR A 185 3.69 3.49 -10.85
C THR A 185 4.86 4.45 -10.72
N GLY A 186 5.70 4.25 -9.70
CA GLY A 186 7.00 4.91 -9.59
C GLY A 186 6.89 6.38 -9.20
N THR A 187 6.86 6.66 -7.90
CA THR A 187 7.55 7.81 -7.28
C THR A 187 7.79 7.56 -5.80
N GLU A 188 6.90 6.82 -5.13
CA GLU A 188 6.99 6.49 -3.70
C GLU A 188 6.57 5.04 -3.40
N ASN A 189 7.11 4.10 -4.19
CA ASN A 189 6.89 2.67 -3.99
C ASN A 189 7.31 2.22 -2.58
N CYS A 190 6.34 1.79 -1.78
CA CYS A 190 6.63 1.21 -0.48
C CYS A 190 6.94 -0.30 -0.59
N ALA A 191 7.63 -0.82 0.43
CA ALA A 191 7.92 -2.26 0.50
C ALA A 191 6.64 -3.12 0.59
N PHE A 192 5.55 -2.59 1.15
CA PHE A 192 4.30 -3.35 1.23
C PHE A 192 3.64 -3.54 -0.14
N CYS A 193 3.63 -2.52 -0.99
CA CYS A 193 3.10 -2.61 -2.35
C CYS A 193 4.00 -3.47 -3.23
N ALA A 194 5.32 -3.36 -3.08
CA ALA A 194 6.25 -4.27 -3.75
C ALA A 194 6.01 -5.74 -3.35
N MET A 195 5.74 -6.00 -2.07
CA MET A 195 5.36 -7.34 -1.60
C MET A 195 4.02 -7.80 -2.17
N LEU A 196 3.04 -6.92 -2.38
CA LEU A 196 1.80 -7.33 -3.05
C LEU A 196 1.99 -7.51 -4.56
N ALA A 197 2.88 -6.73 -5.19
CA ALA A 197 3.27 -6.87 -6.59
C ALA A 197 4.03 -8.17 -6.85
N SER A 198 4.83 -8.65 -5.89
CA SER A 198 5.56 -9.92 -5.96
C SER A 198 4.68 -11.17 -6.11
N ARG A 199 3.36 -11.03 -5.98
CA ARG A 199 2.42 -12.13 -6.11
C ARG A 199 2.06 -12.42 -7.57
N GLY A 200 2.18 -11.44 -8.47
CA GLY A 200 1.81 -11.59 -9.87
C GLY A 200 0.30 -11.77 -10.09
N PRO A 201 -0.12 -12.32 -11.25
CA PRO A 201 -1.52 -12.44 -11.65
C PRO A 201 -2.23 -13.67 -11.05
N VAL A 202 -2.12 -13.88 -9.74
CA VAL A 202 -2.49 -15.15 -9.07
C VAL A 202 -3.87 -15.16 -8.38
N TYR A 203 -4.70 -14.14 -8.55
CA TYR A 203 -5.93 -14.02 -7.75
C TYR A 203 -7.11 -14.77 -8.39
N LYS A 204 -7.34 -16.01 -7.93
CA LYS A 204 -8.43 -16.91 -8.37
C LYS A 204 -9.70 -16.94 -7.48
N SER A 205 -9.75 -16.25 -6.34
CA SER A 205 -10.99 -16.07 -5.55
C SER A 205 -10.76 -15.28 -4.25
N ASP A 206 -11.76 -14.47 -3.91
CA ASP A 206 -12.02 -13.65 -2.72
C ASP A 206 -11.42 -14.10 -1.36
N LYS A 207 -10.29 -13.50 -0.92
CA LYS A 207 -10.17 -12.98 0.48
C LYS A 207 -8.84 -12.33 0.90
N SER A 208 -7.76 -12.33 0.12
CA SER A 208 -6.46 -11.86 0.67
C SER A 208 -5.64 -10.89 -0.19
N ALA A 209 -6.22 -10.44 -1.30
CA ALA A 209 -5.50 -9.70 -2.33
C ALA A 209 -5.55 -8.17 -2.16
N THR A 210 -6.63 -7.68 -1.54
CA THR A 210 -7.00 -6.27 -1.72
C THR A 210 -7.38 -5.55 -0.43
N TRP A 211 -7.84 -6.26 0.62
CA TRP A 211 -8.39 -5.65 1.84
C TRP A 211 -8.11 -6.47 3.11
N VAL A 212 -8.20 -5.83 4.29
CA VAL A 212 -8.43 -6.54 5.56
C VAL A 212 -9.82 -7.18 5.45
N VAL A 213 -9.88 -8.48 5.17
CA VAL A 213 -11.14 -9.22 5.26
C VAL A 213 -11.41 -9.56 6.72
N GLY A 214 -12.65 -9.33 7.15
CA GLY A 214 -13.12 -9.98 8.36
C GLY A 214 -13.31 -11.48 8.13
N ARG A 215 -13.18 -12.32 9.16
CA ARG A 215 -13.73 -13.68 9.10
C ARG A 215 -15.26 -13.60 8.96
N ARG A 216 -15.88 -14.70 8.53
CA ARG A 216 -17.34 -14.94 8.64
C ARG A 216 -17.80 -14.47 10.04
N GLY A 217 -18.69 -13.48 10.10
CA GLY A 217 -19.11 -12.82 11.34
C GLY A 217 -18.46 -11.46 11.67
N GLY A 218 -17.85 -10.76 10.70
CA GLY A 218 -17.52 -9.33 10.83
C GLY A 218 -16.28 -8.97 11.66
N ARG A 219 -15.46 -9.95 12.08
CA ARG A 219 -14.24 -9.69 12.88
C ARG A 219 -13.02 -9.52 12.00
N THR A 220 -12.38 -8.35 12.05
CA THR A 220 -11.20 -7.96 11.28
C THR A 220 -9.92 -8.71 11.71
N ARG A 221 -8.94 -8.87 10.80
CA ARG A 221 -7.58 -9.31 11.15
C ARG A 221 -6.81 -8.10 11.73
N GLY A 222 -6.52 -8.13 13.03
CA GLY A 222 -5.75 -7.09 13.72
C GLY A 222 -6.59 -5.88 14.15
N THR A 223 -5.95 -4.79 14.56
CA THR A 223 -6.62 -3.57 15.08
C THR A 223 -7.22 -2.68 13.99
N ARG A 224 -7.39 -3.19 12.77
CA ARG A 224 -7.68 -2.40 11.57
C ARG A 224 -9.03 -2.76 10.96
N TRP A 225 -9.77 -1.76 10.48
CA TRP A 225 -11.09 -1.93 9.88
C TRP A 225 -11.02 -2.47 8.43
N VAL A 226 -12.10 -3.12 7.99
CA VAL A 226 -12.30 -3.46 6.57
C VAL A 226 -12.29 -2.14 5.78
N GLY A 227 -11.41 -2.00 4.78
CA GLY A 227 -11.24 -0.75 4.02
C GLY A 227 -10.11 0.19 4.50
N GLU A 228 -9.35 -0.16 5.55
CA GLU A 228 -8.22 0.68 6.00
C GLU A 228 -6.99 0.67 5.07
N PRO A 229 -6.27 1.81 4.96
CA PRO A 229 -5.15 1.94 4.04
C PRO A 229 -3.95 1.06 4.37
N PHE A 230 -3.28 0.62 3.32
CA PHE A 230 -1.88 0.27 3.37
C PHE A 230 -1.05 1.57 3.30
N HIS A 231 -0.89 2.23 4.47
CA HIS A 231 -0.16 3.50 4.70
C HIS A 231 -0.46 4.65 3.71
N ASP A 232 0.12 5.83 3.95
CA ASP A 232 -0.45 7.06 3.39
C ASP A 232 -0.11 7.34 1.91
N ASN A 233 0.91 6.71 1.32
CA ASN A 233 1.31 6.91 -0.07
C ASN A 233 1.39 5.58 -0.85
N CYS A 234 0.24 4.95 -1.10
CA CYS A 234 0.15 3.77 -1.97
C CYS A 234 -0.01 4.24 -3.42
N ASP A 235 1.04 4.11 -4.23
CA ASP A 235 1.08 4.49 -5.65
C ASP A 235 0.98 3.26 -6.59
N CYS A 236 0.56 2.10 -6.09
CA CYS A 236 0.34 0.94 -6.96
C CYS A 236 -1.05 0.97 -7.62
N GLU A 237 -1.10 0.50 -8.86
CA GLU A 237 -2.32 0.29 -9.65
C GLU A 237 -2.59 -1.21 -9.82
N ALA A 238 -3.83 -1.55 -10.20
CA ALA A 238 -4.21 -2.90 -10.57
C ALA A 238 -4.39 -2.95 -12.08
N VAL A 239 -3.85 -4.00 -12.72
CA VAL A 239 -3.95 -4.20 -14.17
C VAL A 239 -4.51 -5.58 -14.45
N LEU A 240 -5.32 -5.73 -15.50
CA LEU A 240 -5.73 -7.05 -16.01
C LEU A 240 -4.53 -7.73 -16.67
N VAL A 241 -4.47 -9.05 -16.52
CA VAL A 241 -3.42 -9.90 -17.10
C VAL A 241 -4.06 -11.15 -17.67
N ARG A 242 -3.80 -11.46 -18.94
CA ARG A 242 -4.20 -12.74 -19.52
C ARG A 242 -3.10 -13.77 -19.28
N ARG A 243 -3.50 -14.99 -18.93
CA ARG A 243 -2.57 -16.10 -18.71
C ARG A 243 -1.74 -16.35 -19.96
N GLY A 244 -0.41 -16.39 -19.78
CA GLY A 244 0.54 -16.67 -20.87
C GLY A 244 0.90 -15.45 -21.72
N GLU A 245 0.23 -14.32 -21.53
CA GLU A 245 0.58 -13.07 -22.20
C GLU A 245 1.53 -12.23 -21.35
N ASP A 246 2.23 -11.30 -21.99
CA ASP A 246 3.02 -10.29 -21.29
C ASP A 246 2.13 -9.15 -20.76
N TRP A 247 2.60 -8.44 -19.73
CA TRP A 247 1.83 -7.34 -19.13
C TRP A 247 2.73 -6.23 -18.56
N PRO A 248 2.21 -4.98 -18.50
CA PRO A 248 2.90 -3.89 -17.84
C PRO A 248 3.26 -4.23 -16.39
N GLY A 249 4.53 -4.05 -16.02
CA GLY A 249 5.01 -4.33 -14.65
C GLY A 249 5.45 -5.77 -14.39
N ARG A 250 5.45 -6.65 -15.40
CA ARG A 250 5.98 -8.02 -15.26
C ARG A 250 7.41 -8.06 -14.73
N ALA A 251 8.31 -7.25 -15.28
CA ALA A 251 9.72 -7.21 -14.84
C ALA A 251 9.85 -6.86 -13.34
N ASP A 252 9.03 -5.92 -12.86
CA ASP A 252 8.97 -5.55 -11.45
C ASP A 252 8.40 -6.70 -10.61
N PHE A 253 7.32 -7.35 -11.08
CA PHE A 253 6.78 -8.55 -10.45
C PHE A 253 7.86 -9.63 -10.27
N GLU A 254 8.57 -10.02 -11.34
CA GLU A 254 9.59 -11.07 -11.30
C GLU A 254 10.74 -10.71 -10.35
N ARG A 255 11.18 -9.45 -10.38
CA ARG A 255 12.17 -8.92 -9.44
C ARG A 255 11.69 -9.03 -7.99
N PHE A 256 10.45 -8.68 -7.70
CA PHE A 256 9.92 -8.77 -6.34
C PHE A 256 9.59 -10.20 -5.92
N GLU A 257 9.17 -11.07 -6.85
CA GLU A 257 8.94 -12.49 -6.60
C GLU A 257 10.24 -13.16 -6.14
N ARG A 258 11.34 -12.92 -6.86
CA ARG A 258 12.69 -13.35 -6.44
C ARG A 258 13.01 -12.87 -5.03
N LEU A 259 12.82 -11.57 -4.76
CA LEU A 259 13.09 -11.01 -3.42
C LEU A 259 12.19 -11.60 -2.33
N TRP A 260 10.93 -11.90 -2.65
CA TRP A 260 9.98 -12.51 -1.74
C TRP A 260 10.33 -13.96 -1.41
N ILE A 261 10.65 -14.77 -2.42
CA ILE A 261 11.10 -16.16 -2.23
C ILE A 261 12.37 -16.17 -1.38
N ALA A 262 13.33 -15.30 -1.71
CA ALA A 262 14.60 -15.23 -1.02
C ALA A 262 14.42 -14.79 0.45
N ALA A 263 13.62 -13.74 0.70
CA ALA A 263 13.29 -13.29 2.05
C ALA A 263 12.53 -14.36 2.87
N SER A 264 11.61 -15.09 2.23
CA SER A 264 10.85 -16.18 2.88
C SER A 264 11.74 -17.38 3.21
N THR A 265 12.79 -17.58 2.42
CA THR A 265 13.73 -18.68 2.57
C THR A 265 14.68 -18.50 3.75
N VAL A 266 15.12 -17.26 4.00
CA VAL A 266 16.07 -16.93 5.09
C VAL A 266 15.40 -16.48 6.38
N ALA A 267 14.10 -16.23 6.35
CA ALA A 267 13.32 -15.91 7.55
C ALA A 267 13.34 -17.11 8.52
N ASP A 268 13.85 -16.90 9.72
CA ASP A 268 13.92 -17.90 10.80
C ASP A 268 13.18 -17.41 12.05
N GLY A 269 12.77 -18.37 12.91
CA GLY A 269 12.26 -18.14 14.27
C GLY A 269 11.37 -16.91 14.49
N ASP A 270 12.01 -15.78 14.82
CA ASP A 270 11.40 -14.51 15.23
C ASP A 270 11.15 -13.49 14.08
N ASP A 271 11.71 -13.69 12.89
CA ASP A 271 11.61 -12.75 11.77
C ASP A 271 10.51 -13.19 10.78
N GLU A 272 9.38 -12.49 10.76
CA GLU A 272 8.35 -12.70 9.72
C GLU A 272 8.96 -12.43 8.32
N PRO A 273 8.71 -13.27 7.29
CA PRO A 273 9.17 -13.06 5.91
C PRO A 273 8.93 -11.65 5.37
N ARG A 274 7.76 -11.08 5.72
CA ARG A 274 7.38 -9.71 5.41
C ARG A 274 8.37 -8.67 5.95
N LEU A 275 8.90 -8.86 7.16
CA LEU A 275 9.86 -7.93 7.76
C LEU A 275 11.22 -8.03 7.09
N VAL A 276 11.69 -9.24 6.76
CA VAL A 276 12.92 -9.47 5.99
C VAL A 276 12.80 -8.81 4.62
N PHE A 277 11.71 -9.08 3.89
CA PHE A 277 11.41 -8.45 2.61
C PHE A 277 11.43 -6.93 2.71
N ASN A 278 10.76 -6.35 3.71
CA ASN A 278 10.69 -4.90 3.88
C ASN A 278 12.06 -4.25 4.09
N ARG A 279 12.96 -4.91 4.82
CA ARG A 279 14.33 -4.43 5.03
C ARG A 279 15.16 -4.56 3.77
N ALA A 280 15.09 -5.70 3.10
CA ALA A 280 15.81 -5.98 1.86
C ALA A 280 15.38 -5.02 0.72
N PHE A 281 14.07 -4.86 0.52
CA PHE A 281 13.51 -3.93 -0.47
C PHE A 281 14.02 -2.49 -0.27
N ARG A 282 13.98 -1.99 0.97
CA ARG A 282 14.42 -0.62 1.29
C ARG A 282 15.90 -0.39 0.99
N ARG A 283 16.75 -1.39 1.23
CA ARG A 283 18.18 -1.31 0.91
C ARG A 283 18.40 -1.33 -0.59
N SER A 284 17.72 -2.24 -1.28
CA SER A 284 17.84 -2.40 -2.73
C SER A 284 17.33 -1.20 -3.54
N LYS A 285 16.46 -0.35 -2.97
CA LYS A 285 15.94 0.86 -3.63
C LYS A 285 17.05 1.79 -4.14
N ASN A 286 18.19 1.83 -3.45
CA ASN A 286 19.31 2.72 -3.78
C ASN A 286 20.56 1.95 -4.26
N SER A 287 20.45 0.65 -4.49
CA SER A 287 21.56 -0.25 -4.80
C SER A 287 21.14 -1.25 -5.89
N PRO A 288 21.18 -0.85 -7.16
CA PRO A 288 20.85 -1.71 -8.31
C PRO A 288 21.64 -3.03 -8.33
N GLU A 289 22.90 -3.00 -7.90
CA GLU A 289 23.81 -4.14 -7.80
C GLU A 289 23.24 -5.28 -6.93
N LEU A 290 22.50 -4.93 -5.87
CA LEU A 290 21.85 -5.91 -4.99
C LEU A 290 20.68 -6.64 -5.66
N HIS A 291 20.08 -6.04 -6.70
CA HIS A 291 19.08 -6.70 -7.52
C HIS A 291 19.70 -7.61 -8.58
N GLU A 292 20.86 -7.22 -9.10
CA GLU A 292 21.57 -7.97 -10.13
C GLU A 292 22.10 -9.29 -9.58
N GLU A 293 22.72 -9.30 -8.40
CA GLU A 293 23.17 -10.52 -7.71
C GLU A 293 22.02 -11.53 -7.53
N LEU A 294 20.84 -11.04 -7.13
CA LEU A 294 19.66 -11.87 -6.93
C LEU A 294 19.11 -12.43 -8.26
N ALA A 295 19.21 -11.67 -9.34
CA ALA A 295 18.82 -12.10 -10.68
C ALA A 295 19.79 -13.15 -11.23
N GLN A 296 21.09 -12.96 -11.06
CA GLN A 296 22.12 -13.93 -11.45
C GLN A 296 21.95 -15.26 -10.70
N LEU A 297 21.71 -15.22 -9.38
CA LEU A 297 21.46 -16.42 -8.60
C LEU A 297 20.20 -17.16 -9.05
N TRP A 298 19.14 -16.42 -9.43
CA TRP A 298 17.95 -17.02 -10.01
C TRP A 298 18.29 -17.74 -11.32
N GLU A 299 18.92 -17.05 -12.27
CA GLU A 299 19.27 -17.62 -13.58
C GLU A 299 20.12 -18.89 -13.43
N SER A 300 21.21 -18.82 -12.65
CA SER A 300 22.11 -19.97 -12.47
C SER A 300 21.47 -21.16 -11.74
N SER A 301 20.46 -20.93 -10.90
CA SER A 301 19.82 -21.99 -10.10
C SER A 301 18.54 -22.56 -10.71
N THR A 302 18.01 -21.92 -11.76
CA THR A 302 16.74 -22.29 -12.39
C THR A 302 16.89 -22.67 -13.86
N ASP A 303 18.12 -22.78 -14.37
CA ASP A 303 18.40 -23.22 -15.73
C ASP A 303 17.70 -24.55 -16.05
N GLY A 304 16.97 -24.57 -17.17
CA GLY A 304 16.13 -25.71 -17.57
C GLY A 304 14.92 -26.02 -16.68
N LEU A 305 14.64 -25.25 -15.62
CA LEU A 305 13.53 -25.46 -14.70
C LEU A 305 12.42 -24.43 -14.89
N SER A 306 11.21 -24.77 -14.48
CA SER A 306 10.06 -23.84 -14.52
C SER A 306 9.15 -23.99 -13.30
N GLY A 307 8.22 -23.04 -13.13
CA GLY A 307 7.14 -23.15 -12.15
C GLY A 307 7.63 -23.39 -10.72
N GLU A 308 7.08 -24.42 -10.06
CA GLU A 308 7.41 -24.76 -8.68
C GLU A 308 8.84 -25.30 -8.52
N GLU A 309 9.34 -26.05 -9.51
CA GLU A 309 10.67 -26.64 -9.49
C GLU A 309 11.76 -25.56 -9.50
N ALA A 310 11.61 -24.55 -10.36
CA ALA A 310 12.49 -23.39 -10.40
C ALA A 310 12.49 -22.63 -9.04
N ARG A 311 11.32 -22.36 -8.48
CA ARG A 311 11.21 -21.68 -7.17
C ARG A 311 11.88 -22.49 -6.05
N ALA A 312 11.72 -23.81 -6.05
CA ALA A 312 12.34 -24.70 -5.07
C ALA A 312 13.86 -24.75 -5.23
N ALA A 313 14.37 -24.80 -6.46
CA ALA A 313 15.80 -24.77 -6.76
C ALA A 313 16.44 -23.45 -6.31
N PHE A 314 15.80 -22.33 -6.65
CA PHE A 314 16.23 -21.01 -6.19
C PHE A 314 16.24 -20.90 -4.65
N ALA A 315 15.20 -21.39 -3.97
CA ALA A 315 15.17 -21.40 -2.50
C ALA A 315 16.31 -22.26 -1.89
N ARG A 316 16.69 -23.37 -2.52
CA ARG A 316 17.88 -24.15 -2.10
C ARG A 316 19.16 -23.35 -2.29
N ALA A 317 19.32 -22.68 -3.44
CA ALA A 317 20.47 -21.86 -3.74
C ALA A 317 20.61 -20.68 -2.75
N VAL A 318 19.51 -19.99 -2.43
CA VAL A 318 19.48 -18.91 -1.43
C VAL A 318 19.86 -19.41 -0.02
N ARG A 319 19.46 -20.62 0.38
CA ARG A 319 19.90 -21.18 1.68
C ARG A 319 21.40 -21.49 1.70
N ALA A 320 21.93 -22.03 0.60
CA ALA A 320 23.33 -22.39 0.48
C ALA A 320 24.24 -21.15 0.41
N ASN A 321 23.80 -20.12 -0.32
CA ASN A 321 24.52 -18.86 -0.50
C ASN A 321 23.54 -17.67 -0.41
N PRO A 322 23.25 -17.16 0.80
CA PRO A 322 22.35 -16.03 0.99
C PRO A 322 22.86 -14.77 0.28
N PRO A 323 22.08 -14.17 -0.64
CA PRO A 323 22.48 -12.97 -1.38
C PRO A 323 22.80 -11.78 -0.46
N ALA A 324 23.69 -10.88 -0.89
CA ALA A 324 24.10 -9.73 -0.10
C ALA A 324 22.93 -8.84 0.30
N VAL A 325 21.89 -8.73 -0.53
CA VAL A 325 20.66 -7.98 -0.20
C VAL A 325 19.96 -8.48 1.07
N LEU A 326 20.03 -9.81 1.32
CA LEU A 326 19.45 -10.44 2.49
C LEU A 326 20.41 -10.38 3.68
N VAL A 327 21.70 -10.65 3.47
CA VAL A 327 22.73 -10.54 4.52
C VAL A 327 22.75 -9.12 5.09
N ALA A 328 22.74 -8.13 4.22
CA ALA A 328 22.60 -6.74 4.61
C ALA A 328 21.31 -6.56 5.44
N ALA A 329 20.17 -7.10 5.00
CA ALA A 329 18.88 -6.98 5.67
C ALA A 329 18.73 -7.77 6.99
N GLN A 330 19.63 -8.70 7.33
CA GLN A 330 19.58 -9.46 8.58
C GLN A 330 19.85 -8.56 9.78
N ARG A 331 19.19 -8.88 10.90
CA ARG A 331 19.51 -8.25 12.19
C ARG A 331 20.77 -8.93 12.73
N PRO A 332 21.70 -8.20 13.40
CA PRO A 332 22.81 -8.85 14.07
C PRO A 332 22.25 -9.88 15.06
N ARG A 333 22.74 -11.13 14.97
CA ARG A 333 22.43 -12.17 15.96
C ARG A 333 22.86 -11.64 17.33
N ARG A 334 21.96 -11.69 18.31
CA ARG A 334 22.35 -11.43 19.70
C ARG A 334 23.26 -12.58 20.12
N THR A 335 24.49 -12.25 20.51
CA THR A 335 25.31 -13.19 21.28
C THR A 335 24.52 -13.60 22.53
N PRO A 336 24.52 -14.89 22.92
CA PRO A 336 24.02 -15.27 24.23
C PRO A 336 24.78 -14.45 25.27
N SER A 337 24.06 -13.81 26.18
CA SER A 337 24.68 -13.25 27.37
C SER A 337 25.30 -14.39 28.17
N GLU A 338 26.63 -14.36 28.34
CA GLU A 338 27.36 -15.23 29.28
C GLU A 338 26.84 -15.09 30.71
#